data_AF-A0A453M6V7-F1
#
_entry.id   AF-A0A453M6V7-F1
#
_cell.length_a   1.000
_cell.length_b   1.000
_cell.length_c   1.000
_cell.angle_alpha   90.00
_cell.angle_beta   90.00
_cell.angle_gamma   90.00
#
_symmetry.space_group_name_H-M   'P 1'
#
loop_
_entity.id
_entity.type
_entity.pdbx_description
1 polymer ?
#
loop_
_entity_poly.entity_id
_entity_poly.type
_entity_poly.pdbx_seq_one_letter_code
_entity_poly.pdbx_strand_id
1 'polypeptide(L)'
;MNAYREELKVIGVRFEFGEASAYIGRRLMSLAASNMLTRQHVYELLRLIRFLQQKVLSPSELVNSVKDGRWMKSILGYMSPSCCIIYDSDWTVASCISTQPFLDVGFYGESILDYKQELKLLGVQVGFENSEKTYKLIIDNFKFSSSSITSDATALILKCIRYASPCDDFLRKLRDLKWLKTNVGFRAPSESFILDPEWECLVKVFNGVPVVDSGFYGSKISPYKEELKKTGLIAGFDQASKAIANIFKQMVLKSSLTKASVLALLACYRKLRTHHPIPVDLFNCMRSEKWLCTSLGFRLPSEAILFDEGWQSLSPIASLPFINDADSNGGSGKEMPGYKAELKDLGVTTEVKAHGARPTVTGLNICDNPVDIPAARFVINGLNIPADPAAISAATVLSLLGCVKSWLACAATFPK
;
A
#
# COMPACT_ATOMS: atom_id res chain seq x y z
N MET A 1 -50.35 -50.05 31.40
CA MET A 1 -49.34 -49.36 30.56
C MET A 1 -47.93 -49.88 30.78
N ASN A 2 -47.40 -49.98 32.01
CA ASN A 2 -46.04 -50.50 32.23
C ASN A 2 -45.80 -51.95 31.74
N ALA A 3 -46.84 -52.80 31.74
CA ALA A 3 -46.75 -54.18 31.29
C ALA A 3 -46.51 -54.36 29.78
N TYR A 4 -46.73 -53.32 28.97
CA TYR A 4 -46.54 -53.36 27.51
C TYR A 4 -45.44 -52.40 27.03
N ARG A 5 -44.52 -52.02 27.93
CA ARG A 5 -43.54 -50.96 27.66
C ARG A 5 -42.65 -51.29 26.46
N GLU A 6 -42.20 -52.54 26.34
CA GLU A 6 -41.29 -52.94 25.27
C GLU A 6 -42.04 -53.05 23.93
N GLU A 7 -43.27 -53.56 23.91
CA GLU A 7 -44.14 -53.59 22.72
C GLU A 7 -44.48 -52.18 22.23
N LEU A 8 -44.78 -51.27 23.17
CA LEU A 8 -45.06 -49.87 22.86
C LEU A 8 -43.81 -49.16 22.32
N LYS A 9 -42.60 -49.47 22.82
CA LYS A 9 -41.34 -48.97 22.24
C LYS A 9 -41.15 -49.47 20.80
N VAL A 10 -41.47 -50.73 20.52
CA VAL A 10 -41.35 -51.32 19.16
C VAL A 10 -42.20 -50.55 18.15
N ILE A 11 -43.40 -50.11 18.54
CA ILE A 11 -44.28 -49.30 17.66
C ILE A 11 -43.99 -47.78 17.73
N GLY A 12 -42.91 -47.37 18.39
CA GLY A 12 -42.38 -46.01 18.38
C GLY A 12 -42.84 -45.09 19.52
N VAL A 13 -43.53 -45.62 20.54
CA VAL A 13 -43.92 -44.84 21.73
C VAL A 13 -42.68 -44.49 22.55
N ARG A 14 -42.53 -43.19 22.82
CA ARG A 14 -41.42 -42.60 23.57
C ARG A 14 -41.78 -42.61 25.05
N PHE A 15 -40.92 -43.18 25.90
CA PHE A 15 -41.15 -43.25 27.34
C PHE A 15 -40.28 -42.28 28.13
N GLU A 16 -39.19 -41.82 27.55
CA GLU A 16 -38.25 -40.93 28.21
C GLU A 16 -38.38 -39.50 27.69
N PHE A 17 -38.30 -38.54 28.61
CA PHE A 17 -38.44 -37.12 28.30
C PHE A 17 -37.40 -36.64 27.26
N GLY A 18 -36.16 -37.12 27.36
CA GLY A 18 -35.09 -36.81 26.40
C GLY A 18 -35.41 -37.33 24.99
N GLU A 19 -35.91 -38.56 24.90
CA GLU A 19 -36.31 -39.16 23.63
C GLU A 19 -37.45 -38.39 22.96
N ALA A 20 -38.46 -37.98 23.75
CA ALA A 20 -39.58 -37.18 23.26
C ALA A 20 -39.11 -35.80 22.79
N SER A 21 -38.23 -35.15 23.55
CA SER A 21 -37.63 -33.85 23.22
C SER A 21 -36.85 -33.89 21.91
N ALA A 22 -35.98 -34.88 21.73
CA ALA A 22 -35.23 -35.07 20.49
C ALA A 22 -36.13 -35.39 19.29
N TYR A 23 -37.24 -36.10 19.51
CA TYR A 23 -38.22 -36.38 18.46
C TYR A 23 -38.94 -35.10 18.00
N ILE A 24 -39.38 -34.25 18.94
CA ILE A 24 -40.00 -32.95 18.64
C ILE A 24 -39.05 -32.10 17.78
N GLY A 25 -37.77 -31.99 18.18
CA GLY A 25 -36.81 -31.23 17.40
C GLY A 25 -36.57 -31.80 16.00
N ARG A 26 -36.43 -33.12 15.85
CA ARG A 26 -36.35 -33.76 14.51
C ARG A 26 -37.59 -33.48 13.66
N ARG A 27 -38.79 -33.47 14.24
CA ARG A 27 -40.02 -33.12 13.52
C ARG A 27 -39.99 -31.67 13.05
N LEU A 28 -39.55 -30.73 13.89
CA LEU A 28 -39.36 -29.33 13.49
C LEU A 28 -38.34 -29.20 12.36
N MET A 29 -37.24 -29.96 12.39
CA MET A 29 -36.25 -29.95 11.31
C MET A 29 -36.80 -30.52 9.99
N SER A 30 -37.67 -31.53 10.06
CA SER A 30 -38.39 -32.05 8.89
C SER A 30 -39.35 -31.01 8.29
N LEU A 31 -40.03 -30.22 9.13
CA LEU A 31 -40.85 -29.09 8.68
C LEU A 31 -39.99 -27.99 8.04
N ALA A 32 -38.82 -27.69 8.61
CA ALA A 32 -37.89 -26.72 8.04
C ALA A 32 -37.39 -27.15 6.65
N ALA A 33 -37.00 -28.43 6.50
CA ALA A 33 -36.53 -29.00 5.24
C ALA A 33 -37.61 -29.01 4.14
N SER A 34 -38.90 -28.97 4.52
CA SER A 34 -40.04 -28.90 3.60
C SER A 34 -40.62 -27.49 3.44
N ASN A 35 -39.95 -26.45 3.96
CA ASN A 35 -40.44 -25.06 3.97
C ASN A 35 -41.80 -24.88 4.66
N MET A 36 -42.17 -25.79 5.57
CA MET A 36 -43.42 -25.75 6.34
C MET A 36 -43.24 -25.19 7.77
N LEU A 37 -42.00 -24.90 8.19
CA LEU A 37 -41.75 -24.26 9.47
C LEU A 37 -42.21 -22.79 9.42
N THR A 38 -43.03 -22.39 10.41
CA THR A 38 -43.65 -21.06 10.46
C THR A 38 -43.08 -20.28 11.64
N ARG A 39 -43.31 -18.96 11.69
CA ARG A 39 -42.96 -18.15 12.86
C ARG A 39 -43.58 -18.68 14.16
N GLN A 40 -44.79 -19.24 14.07
CA GLN A 40 -45.53 -19.77 15.22
C GLN A 40 -44.83 -21.01 15.80
N HIS A 41 -44.37 -21.92 14.94
CA HIS A 41 -43.58 -23.08 15.37
C HIS A 41 -42.28 -22.66 16.09
N VAL A 42 -41.64 -21.56 15.66
CA VAL A 42 -40.44 -21.03 16.35
C VAL A 42 -40.80 -20.49 17.73
N TYR A 43 -41.89 -19.74 17.88
CA TYR A 43 -42.35 -19.28 19.19
C TYR A 43 -42.70 -20.44 20.13
N GLU A 44 -43.31 -21.50 19.61
CA GLU A 44 -43.62 -22.71 20.39
C GLU A 44 -42.35 -23.43 20.87
N LEU A 45 -41.34 -23.54 20.00
CA LEU A 45 -40.02 -24.06 20.39
C LEU A 45 -39.40 -23.22 21.53
N LEU A 46 -39.40 -21.89 21.40
CA LEU A 46 -38.82 -21.00 22.41
C LEU A 46 -39.60 -21.06 23.74
N ARG A 47 -40.93 -21.11 23.69
CA ARG A 47 -41.78 -21.32 24.88
C ARG A 47 -41.51 -22.66 25.54
N LEU A 48 -41.31 -23.71 24.74
CA LEU A 48 -40.95 -25.02 25.27
C LEU A 48 -39.61 -24.98 25.98
N ILE A 49 -38.56 -24.41 25.37
CA ILE A 49 -37.25 -24.25 26.01
C ILE A 49 -37.39 -23.48 27.35
N ARG A 50 -38.09 -22.35 27.34
CA ARG A 50 -38.37 -21.56 28.55
C ARG A 50 -39.05 -22.39 29.64
N PHE A 51 -40.10 -23.13 29.26
CA PHE A 51 -40.84 -23.98 30.18
C PHE A 51 -39.95 -25.07 30.79
N LEU A 52 -39.10 -25.73 29.98
CA LEU A 52 -38.17 -26.74 30.47
C LEU A 52 -37.20 -26.15 31.50
N GLN A 53 -36.62 -24.98 31.22
CA GLN A 53 -35.75 -24.30 32.17
C GLN A 53 -36.47 -23.93 33.48
N GLN A 54 -37.70 -23.40 33.40
CA GLN A 54 -38.51 -23.07 34.58
C GLN A 54 -38.86 -24.30 35.43
N LYS A 55 -38.96 -25.48 34.81
CA LYS A 55 -39.19 -26.75 35.49
C LYS A 55 -37.90 -27.46 35.90
N VAL A 56 -36.73 -26.81 35.75
CA VAL A 56 -35.41 -27.38 36.06
C VAL A 56 -35.14 -28.67 35.27
N LEU A 57 -35.75 -28.79 34.09
CA LEU A 57 -35.50 -29.86 33.12
C LEU A 57 -34.45 -29.41 32.11
N SER A 58 -33.60 -30.33 31.66
CA SER A 58 -32.58 -30.01 30.66
C SER A 58 -33.21 -29.85 29.27
N PRO A 59 -33.03 -28.70 28.59
CA PRO A 59 -33.43 -28.52 27.19
C PRO A 59 -32.41 -29.12 26.20
N SER A 60 -31.33 -29.75 26.66
CA SER A 60 -30.18 -30.14 25.83
C SER A 60 -30.55 -31.03 24.64
N GLU A 61 -31.38 -32.06 24.84
CA GLU A 61 -31.81 -32.97 23.76
C GLU A 61 -32.62 -32.24 22.69
N LEU A 62 -33.50 -31.33 23.11
CA LEU A 62 -34.28 -30.50 22.20
C LEU A 62 -33.36 -29.54 21.43
N VAL A 63 -32.49 -28.81 22.13
CA VAL A 63 -31.55 -27.85 21.54
C VAL A 63 -30.60 -28.56 20.55
N ASN A 64 -29.99 -29.67 20.94
CA ASN A 64 -29.07 -30.43 20.10
C ASN A 64 -29.73 -30.94 18.83
N SER A 65 -31.03 -31.28 18.88
CA SER A 65 -31.75 -31.75 17.70
C SER A 65 -32.18 -30.65 16.71
N VAL A 66 -32.02 -29.36 17.06
CA VAL A 66 -32.42 -28.23 16.21
C VAL A 66 -31.31 -27.21 15.92
N LYS A 67 -30.28 -27.10 16.77
CA LYS A 67 -29.28 -26.00 16.71
C LYS A 67 -28.43 -25.96 15.43
N ASP A 68 -28.30 -27.10 14.74
CA ASP A 68 -27.49 -27.22 13.52
C ASP A 68 -28.34 -27.10 12.24
N GLY A 69 -29.68 -27.10 12.37
CA GLY A 69 -30.58 -27.01 11.22
C GLY A 69 -30.68 -25.59 10.66
N ARG A 70 -30.83 -25.46 9.33
CA ARG A 70 -31.04 -24.18 8.66
C ARG A 70 -32.51 -23.77 8.68
N TRP A 71 -32.95 -23.17 9.79
CA TRP A 71 -34.36 -22.83 9.99
C TRP A 71 -34.59 -21.44 10.59
N MET A 72 -33.56 -20.82 11.17
CA MET A 72 -33.68 -19.49 11.74
C MET A 72 -33.59 -18.44 10.65
N LYS A 73 -34.56 -17.53 10.61
CA LYS A 73 -34.65 -16.47 9.60
C LYS A 73 -33.81 -15.26 10.03
N SER A 74 -32.86 -14.88 9.20
CA SER A 74 -32.11 -13.63 9.29
C SER A 74 -32.40 -12.75 8.08
N ILE A 75 -31.90 -11.52 8.12
CA ILE A 75 -31.95 -10.60 6.98
C ILE A 75 -31.21 -11.13 5.74
N LEU A 76 -30.33 -12.13 5.90
CA LEU A 76 -29.61 -12.79 4.82
C LEU A 76 -30.25 -14.09 4.33
N GLY A 77 -31.35 -14.55 4.95
CA GLY A 77 -32.00 -15.81 4.60
C GLY A 77 -32.17 -16.76 5.78
N TYR A 78 -32.45 -18.04 5.49
CA TYR A 78 -32.56 -19.07 6.52
C TYR A 78 -31.19 -19.69 6.80
N MET A 79 -30.84 -19.82 8.08
CA MET A 79 -29.54 -20.33 8.53
C MET A 79 -29.64 -21.05 9.87
N SER A 80 -28.53 -21.63 10.32
CA SER A 80 -28.47 -22.18 11.68
C SER A 80 -28.55 -21.06 12.71
N PRO A 81 -29.19 -21.29 13.87
CA PRO A 81 -29.19 -20.34 14.97
C PRO A 81 -27.78 -19.84 15.32
N SER A 82 -26.77 -20.73 15.27
CA SER A 82 -25.36 -20.41 15.54
C SER A 82 -24.72 -19.37 14.62
N CYS A 83 -25.32 -19.11 13.46
CA CYS A 83 -24.90 -18.12 12.47
C CYS A 83 -25.79 -16.86 12.48
N CYS A 84 -26.77 -16.76 13.37
CA CYS A 84 -27.65 -15.61 13.48
C CYS A 84 -27.20 -14.71 14.64
N ILE A 85 -27.37 -13.39 14.49
CA ILE A 85 -26.99 -12.39 15.50
C ILE A 85 -28.24 -11.63 15.97
N ILE A 86 -28.38 -11.41 17.27
CA ILE A 86 -29.31 -10.38 17.77
C ILE A 86 -28.58 -9.04 17.68
N TYR A 87 -29.17 -8.09 16.94
CA TYR A 87 -28.59 -6.76 16.80
C TYR A 87 -28.46 -6.04 18.15
N ASP A 88 -27.33 -5.38 18.34
CA ASP A 88 -27.09 -4.38 19.37
C ASP A 88 -26.10 -3.32 18.83
N SER A 89 -25.92 -2.24 19.60
CA SER A 89 -25.08 -1.11 19.20
C SER A 89 -23.60 -1.46 19.02
N ASP A 90 -23.11 -2.54 19.62
CA ASP A 90 -21.70 -2.91 19.54
C ASP A 90 -21.34 -3.43 18.13
N TRP A 91 -22.33 -3.89 17.37
CA TRP A 91 -22.19 -4.28 15.96
C TRP A 91 -22.12 -3.10 14.98
N THR A 92 -22.24 -1.85 15.44
CA THR A 92 -22.27 -0.67 14.55
C THR A 92 -21.02 -0.60 13.65
N VAL A 93 -19.82 -0.81 14.22
CA VAL A 93 -18.56 -0.76 13.46
C VAL A 93 -18.45 -1.93 12.47
N ALA A 94 -18.86 -3.13 12.88
CA ALA A 94 -18.88 -4.31 12.00
C ALA A 94 -19.84 -4.14 10.82
N SER A 95 -20.97 -3.48 11.06
CA SER A 95 -21.97 -3.18 10.04
C SER A 95 -21.46 -2.20 8.97
N CYS A 96 -20.41 -1.41 9.25
CA CYS A 96 -19.76 -0.56 8.26
C CYS A 96 -18.99 -1.34 7.19
N ILE A 97 -18.53 -2.55 7.50
CA ILE A 97 -17.61 -3.34 6.64
C ILE A 97 -18.16 -4.70 6.25
N SER A 98 -19.36 -5.07 6.71
CA SER A 98 -19.88 -6.42 6.56
C SER A 98 -21.39 -6.43 6.79
N THR A 99 -22.13 -7.24 6.01
CA THR A 99 -23.59 -7.36 6.15
C THR A 99 -23.89 -8.49 7.10
N GLN A 100 -24.24 -8.19 8.35
CA GLN A 100 -24.39 -9.24 9.35
C GLN A 100 -25.70 -10.01 9.19
N PRO A 101 -25.72 -11.31 9.48
CA PRO A 101 -26.94 -12.10 9.57
C PRO A 101 -27.75 -11.77 10.83
N PHE A 102 -28.25 -10.55 10.93
CA PHE A 102 -29.13 -10.16 12.03
C PHE A 102 -30.46 -10.93 11.96
N LEU A 103 -30.94 -11.36 13.12
CA LEU A 103 -32.26 -11.98 13.30
C LEU A 103 -33.33 -11.09 12.65
N ASP A 104 -34.18 -11.70 11.83
CA ASP A 104 -35.20 -10.97 11.08
C ASP A 104 -36.38 -10.62 12.01
N VAL A 105 -36.22 -9.53 12.77
CA VAL A 105 -37.25 -9.02 13.67
C VAL A 105 -38.50 -8.59 12.89
N GLY A 106 -38.36 -8.16 11.63
CA GLY A 106 -39.51 -7.86 10.77
C GLY A 106 -40.36 -9.10 10.48
N PHE A 107 -39.73 -10.26 10.26
CA PHE A 107 -40.42 -11.53 10.07
C PHE A 107 -41.03 -12.10 11.36
N TYR A 108 -40.27 -12.09 12.47
CA TYR A 108 -40.70 -12.70 13.73
C TYR A 108 -41.60 -11.78 14.58
N GLY A 109 -41.42 -10.46 14.50
CA GLY A 109 -41.99 -9.45 15.39
C GLY A 109 -41.10 -9.15 16.60
N GLU A 110 -41.22 -7.94 17.17
CA GLU A 110 -40.41 -7.45 18.30
C GLU A 110 -40.42 -8.40 19.52
N SER A 111 -41.53 -9.10 19.75
CA SER A 111 -41.68 -10.09 20.83
C SER A 111 -40.68 -11.25 20.77
N ILE A 112 -39.96 -11.43 19.65
CA ILE A 112 -38.88 -12.44 19.58
C ILE A 112 -37.72 -12.08 20.51
N LEU A 113 -37.49 -10.79 20.75
CA LEU A 113 -36.38 -10.30 21.58
C LEU A 113 -36.60 -10.60 23.07
N ASP A 114 -37.85 -10.84 23.49
CA ASP A 114 -38.18 -11.31 24.84
C ASP A 114 -37.65 -12.72 25.13
N TYR A 115 -37.24 -13.47 24.09
CA TYR A 115 -36.68 -14.82 24.19
C TYR A 115 -35.15 -14.87 24.05
N LYS A 116 -34.46 -13.77 24.42
CA LYS A 116 -33.00 -13.63 24.28
C LYS A 116 -32.20 -14.78 24.93
N GLN A 117 -32.65 -15.30 26.08
CA GLN A 117 -31.97 -16.41 26.76
C GLN A 117 -32.15 -17.73 26.02
N GLU A 118 -33.36 -18.02 25.53
CA GLU A 118 -33.66 -19.24 24.78
C GLU A 118 -32.96 -19.23 23.41
N LEU A 119 -32.92 -18.08 22.74
CA LEU A 119 -32.17 -17.87 21.52
C LEU A 119 -30.66 -18.10 21.75
N LYS A 120 -30.11 -17.59 22.86
CA LYS A 120 -28.72 -17.85 23.23
C LYS A 120 -28.43 -19.34 23.43
N LEU A 121 -29.34 -20.09 24.05
CA LEU A 121 -29.20 -21.56 24.21
C LEU A 121 -29.20 -22.29 22.87
N LEU A 122 -29.99 -21.81 21.91
CA LEU A 122 -29.99 -22.35 20.54
C LEU A 122 -28.69 -22.03 19.78
N GLY A 123 -27.88 -21.10 20.28
CA GLY A 123 -26.59 -20.70 19.71
C GLY A 123 -26.60 -19.34 19.04
N VAL A 124 -27.73 -18.61 19.04
CA VAL A 124 -27.80 -17.25 18.49
C VAL A 124 -26.83 -16.35 19.22
N GLN A 125 -26.03 -15.62 18.45
CA GLN A 125 -25.04 -14.72 19.01
C GLN A 125 -25.72 -13.49 19.61
N VAL A 126 -25.33 -13.18 20.84
CA VAL A 126 -25.84 -12.07 21.63
C VAL A 126 -24.64 -11.25 22.09
N GLY A 127 -24.58 -9.97 21.74
CA GLY A 127 -23.40 -9.15 22.01
C GLY A 127 -22.35 -9.25 20.91
N PHE A 128 -21.45 -8.27 20.90
CA PHE A 128 -20.21 -8.33 20.16
C PHE A 128 -19.10 -8.92 21.02
N GLU A 129 -18.63 -10.11 20.68
CA GLU A 129 -17.52 -10.76 21.38
C GLU A 129 -16.26 -10.70 20.52
N ASN A 130 -15.12 -10.30 21.10
CA ASN A 130 -13.81 -10.31 20.44
C ASN A 130 -13.27 -11.74 20.33
N SER A 131 -13.92 -12.59 19.53
CA SER A 131 -13.58 -14.01 19.33
C SER A 131 -13.30 -14.32 17.86
N GLU A 132 -12.52 -15.36 17.61
CA GLU A 132 -12.24 -15.86 16.26
C GLU A 132 -13.53 -16.10 15.46
N LYS A 133 -14.56 -16.68 16.10
CA LYS A 133 -15.87 -16.91 15.48
C LYS A 133 -16.51 -15.61 14.97
N THR A 134 -16.51 -14.56 15.79
CA THR A 134 -17.06 -13.24 15.40
C THR A 134 -16.30 -12.67 14.21
N TYR A 135 -14.96 -12.69 14.26
CA TYR A 135 -14.15 -12.15 13.18
C TYR A 135 -14.30 -12.93 11.86
N LYS A 136 -14.44 -14.25 11.93
CA LYS A 136 -14.70 -15.10 10.77
C LYS A 136 -16.06 -14.79 10.15
N LEU A 137 -17.09 -14.62 10.97
CA LEU A 137 -18.42 -14.22 10.51
C LEU A 137 -18.40 -12.87 9.78
N ILE A 138 -17.64 -11.90 10.30
CA ILE A 138 -17.46 -10.58 9.66
C ILE A 138 -16.78 -10.74 8.29
N ILE A 139 -15.71 -11.54 8.20
CA ILE A 139 -14.98 -11.82 6.95
C ILE A 139 -15.88 -12.51 5.92
N ASP A 140 -16.62 -13.53 6.33
CA ASP A 140 -17.48 -14.32 5.43
C ASP A 140 -18.58 -13.47 4.79
N ASN A 141 -19.06 -12.46 5.53
CA ASN A 141 -20.07 -11.50 5.07
C ASN A 141 -19.49 -10.12 4.72
N PHE A 142 -18.18 -10.03 4.48
CA PHE A 142 -17.50 -8.77 4.20
C PHE A 142 -18.11 -8.05 3.00
N LYS A 143 -18.38 -6.75 3.18
CA LYS A 143 -18.93 -5.87 2.16
C LYS A 143 -18.18 -4.55 2.21
N PHE A 144 -17.50 -4.22 1.13
CA PHE A 144 -16.77 -2.96 1.03
C PHE A 144 -17.68 -1.82 0.58
N SER A 145 -17.57 -0.68 1.28
CA SER A 145 -18.14 0.60 0.89
C SER A 145 -17.16 1.71 1.29
N SER A 146 -16.67 2.48 0.32
CA SER A 146 -15.67 3.52 0.58
C SER A 146 -16.18 4.64 1.49
N SER A 147 -17.48 4.93 1.50
CA SER A 147 -18.10 5.93 2.38
C SER A 147 -18.22 5.48 3.84
N SER A 148 -18.04 4.19 4.11
CA SER A 148 -18.26 3.59 5.43
C SER A 148 -16.96 3.35 6.21
N ILE A 149 -15.80 3.57 5.60
CA ILE A 149 -14.51 3.30 6.25
C ILE A 149 -14.11 4.43 7.19
N THR A 150 -14.30 4.17 8.48
CA THR A 150 -13.79 4.97 9.60
C THR A 150 -12.48 4.38 10.14
N SER A 151 -11.80 5.11 11.02
CA SER A 151 -10.63 4.59 11.74
C SER A 151 -10.94 3.31 12.54
N ASP A 152 -12.15 3.21 13.11
CA ASP A 152 -12.58 2.05 13.90
C ASP A 152 -12.91 0.85 13.00
N ALA A 153 -13.54 1.10 11.86
CA ALA A 153 -13.79 0.09 10.83
C ALA A 153 -12.46 -0.48 10.29
N THR A 154 -11.47 0.38 10.03
CA THR A 154 -10.13 -0.08 9.67
C THR A 154 -9.49 -0.90 10.77
N ALA A 155 -9.53 -0.47 12.04
CA ALA A 155 -9.00 -1.25 13.15
C ALA A 155 -9.69 -2.63 13.25
N LEU A 156 -10.99 -2.71 12.97
CA LEU A 156 -11.73 -3.97 12.93
C LEU A 156 -11.28 -4.88 11.76
N ILE A 157 -11.04 -4.34 10.56
CA ILE A 157 -10.43 -5.10 9.45
C ILE A 157 -9.09 -5.72 9.88
N LEU A 158 -8.26 -4.94 10.58
CA LEU A 158 -6.95 -5.42 11.05
C LEU A 158 -7.10 -6.48 12.16
N LYS A 159 -8.08 -6.33 13.07
CA LYS A 159 -8.43 -7.38 14.04
C LYS A 159 -8.89 -8.67 13.34
N CYS A 160 -9.69 -8.57 12.27
CA CYS A 160 -10.07 -9.73 11.47
C CYS A 160 -8.84 -10.46 10.91
N ILE A 161 -7.86 -9.74 10.35
CA ILE A 161 -6.60 -10.34 9.85
C ILE A 161 -5.80 -11.02 10.97
N ARG A 162 -5.77 -10.42 12.17
CA ARG A 162 -5.02 -10.95 13.32
C ARG A 162 -5.65 -12.20 13.92
N TYR A 163 -6.97 -12.19 14.09
CA TYR A 163 -7.67 -13.14 14.96
C TYR A 163 -8.54 -14.16 14.20
N ALA A 164 -8.81 -13.97 12.91
CA ALA A 164 -9.46 -14.99 12.09
C ALA A 164 -8.45 -15.64 11.16
N SER A 165 -8.13 -16.90 11.42
CA SER A 165 -7.23 -17.70 10.59
C SER A 165 -7.96 -18.94 10.06
N PRO A 166 -7.73 -19.38 8.82
CA PRO A 166 -7.00 -18.68 7.76
C PRO A 166 -7.83 -17.51 7.18
N CYS A 167 -7.15 -16.50 6.61
CA CYS A 167 -7.80 -15.32 6.01
C CYS A 167 -7.21 -14.90 4.65
N ASP A 168 -6.59 -15.82 3.91
CA ASP A 168 -5.91 -15.51 2.64
C ASP A 168 -6.84 -14.92 1.57
N ASP A 169 -8.06 -15.45 1.44
CA ASP A 169 -9.07 -14.91 0.53
C ASP A 169 -9.48 -13.48 0.90
N PHE A 170 -9.53 -13.19 2.20
CA PHE A 170 -9.83 -11.86 2.70
C PHE A 170 -8.69 -10.88 2.40
N LEU A 171 -7.44 -11.29 2.66
CA LEU A 171 -6.24 -10.50 2.32
C LEU A 171 -6.16 -10.19 0.83
N ARG A 172 -6.46 -11.18 -0.03
CA ARG A 172 -6.51 -11.01 -1.48
C ARG A 172 -7.57 -9.98 -1.89
N LYS A 173 -8.77 -10.02 -1.30
CA LYS A 173 -9.82 -9.01 -1.53
C LYS A 173 -9.37 -7.61 -1.10
N LEU A 174 -8.69 -7.48 0.05
CA LEU A 174 -8.28 -6.17 0.59
C LEU A 174 -7.13 -5.50 -0.17
N ARG A 175 -6.29 -6.28 -0.88
CA ARG A 175 -5.06 -5.77 -1.49
C ARG A 175 -5.28 -4.64 -2.48
N ASP A 176 -6.32 -4.75 -3.30
CA ASP A 176 -6.59 -3.81 -4.40
C ASP A 176 -7.73 -2.83 -4.07
N LEU A 177 -8.41 -3.03 -2.95
CA LEU A 177 -9.49 -2.15 -2.48
C LEU A 177 -8.92 -0.86 -1.90
N LYS A 178 -9.53 0.27 -2.26
CA LYS A 178 -9.15 1.60 -1.75
C LYS A 178 -9.75 1.89 -0.39
N TRP A 179 -9.29 1.18 0.65
CA TRP A 179 -9.81 1.29 2.01
C TRP A 179 -8.85 1.98 2.99
N LEU A 180 -7.57 2.14 2.63
CA LEU A 180 -6.59 2.74 3.53
C LEU A 180 -6.54 4.26 3.33
N LYS A 181 -6.77 5.03 4.39
CA LYS A 181 -6.70 6.49 4.37
C LYS A 181 -5.24 6.95 4.34
N THR A 182 -4.93 7.79 3.36
CA THR A 182 -3.63 8.43 3.19
C THR A 182 -3.78 9.95 3.13
N ASN A 183 -2.66 10.66 3.15
CA ASN A 183 -2.57 12.10 2.89
C ASN A 183 -3.20 12.53 1.54
N VAL A 184 -3.36 11.62 0.58
CA VAL A 184 -3.95 11.88 -0.75
C VAL A 184 -5.28 11.14 -0.98
N GLY A 185 -6.03 10.92 0.10
CA GLY A 185 -7.32 10.25 0.09
C GLY A 185 -7.23 8.75 0.35
N PHE A 186 -8.28 7.99 0.03
CA PHE A 186 -8.30 6.54 0.23
C PHE A 186 -7.61 5.81 -0.92
N ARG A 187 -6.69 4.91 -0.60
CA ARG A 187 -5.84 4.17 -1.54
C ARG A 187 -5.77 2.69 -1.20
N ALA A 188 -5.34 1.91 -2.19
CA ALA A 188 -5.05 0.50 -1.99
C ALA A 188 -3.77 0.36 -1.13
N PRO A 189 -3.69 -0.62 -0.22
CA PRO A 189 -2.48 -0.86 0.56
C PRO A 189 -1.23 -1.03 -0.31
N SER A 190 -1.34 -1.73 -1.44
CA SER A 190 -0.25 -1.96 -2.40
C SER A 190 0.33 -0.69 -3.04
N GLU A 191 -0.40 0.43 -2.99
CA GLU A 191 0.02 1.74 -3.49
C GLU A 191 0.41 2.71 -2.35
N SER A 192 0.31 2.26 -1.11
CA SER A 192 0.44 3.10 0.08
C SER A 192 1.70 2.79 0.87
N PHE A 193 2.23 3.80 1.54
CA PHE A 193 3.46 3.74 2.30
C PHE A 193 3.19 3.97 3.78
N ILE A 194 3.80 3.17 4.65
CA ILE A 194 3.94 3.57 6.05
C ILE A 194 5.00 4.65 6.16
N LEU A 195 4.84 5.61 7.07
CA LEU A 195 5.90 6.56 7.37
C LEU A 195 6.92 5.89 8.29
N ASP A 196 8.16 5.75 7.83
CA ASP A 196 9.27 5.25 8.64
C ASP A 196 10.42 6.28 8.64
N PRO A 197 10.92 6.71 9.81
CA PRO A 197 12.00 7.70 9.91
C PRO A 197 13.27 7.31 9.15
N GLU A 198 13.57 6.02 9.03
CA GLU A 198 14.77 5.50 8.37
C GLU A 198 14.82 5.95 6.89
N TRP A 199 13.68 5.88 6.21
CA TRP A 199 13.57 6.16 4.78
C TRP A 199 12.51 7.19 4.43
N GLU A 200 12.12 8.02 5.40
CA GLU A 200 11.16 9.11 5.23
C GLU A 200 11.51 10.03 4.05
N CYS A 201 12.79 10.23 3.78
CA CYS A 201 13.24 11.04 2.66
C CYS A 201 12.77 10.51 1.29
N LEU A 202 12.55 9.18 1.13
CA LEU A 202 12.05 8.57 -0.10
C LEU A 202 10.59 8.97 -0.39
N VAL A 203 9.74 8.98 0.63
CA VAL A 203 8.32 9.30 0.45
C VAL A 203 8.03 10.79 0.34
N LYS A 204 8.97 11.63 0.78
CA LYS A 204 8.91 13.10 0.65
C LYS A 204 9.46 13.64 -0.68
N VAL A 205 10.01 12.78 -1.53
CA VAL A 205 10.59 13.19 -2.82
C VAL A 205 9.55 13.82 -3.75
N PHE A 206 8.35 13.22 -3.82
CA PHE A 206 7.30 13.64 -4.73
C PHE A 206 6.07 14.09 -3.95
N ASN A 207 5.50 15.22 -4.37
CA ASN A 207 4.17 15.59 -3.92
C ASN A 207 3.18 14.54 -4.44
N GLY A 208 2.37 14.00 -3.54
CA GLY A 208 1.32 13.06 -3.89
C GLY A 208 1.63 11.58 -3.63
N VAL A 209 2.79 11.24 -3.05
CA VAL A 209 3.06 9.88 -2.57
C VAL A 209 2.05 9.52 -1.47
N PRO A 210 1.30 8.41 -1.59
CA PRO A 210 0.29 8.05 -0.61
C PRO A 210 0.89 7.51 0.69
N VAL A 211 0.99 8.37 1.70
CA VAL A 211 1.46 8.00 3.04
C VAL A 211 0.27 7.83 3.98
N VAL A 212 0.28 6.76 4.77
CA VAL A 212 -0.78 6.47 5.77
C VAL A 212 -1.01 7.68 6.68
N ASP A 213 -2.28 8.07 6.81
CA ASP A 213 -2.70 9.27 7.53
C ASP A 213 -2.79 9.02 9.04
N SER A 214 -1.69 9.30 9.75
CA SER A 214 -1.64 9.15 11.21
C SER A 214 -2.63 10.06 11.94
N GLY A 215 -3.00 11.21 11.38
CA GLY A 215 -3.98 12.12 11.96
C GLY A 215 -5.39 11.54 11.93
N PHE A 216 -5.78 10.90 10.83
CA PHE A 216 -7.05 10.20 10.70
C PHE A 216 -7.16 8.99 11.63
N TYR A 217 -6.09 8.19 11.73
CA TYR A 217 -6.12 6.95 12.49
C TYR A 217 -5.81 7.11 13.98
N GLY A 218 -5.07 8.16 14.37
CA GLY A 218 -4.52 8.29 15.71
C GLY A 218 -3.71 7.04 16.11
N SER A 219 -3.94 6.54 17.32
CA SER A 219 -3.31 5.33 17.85
C SER A 219 -4.04 4.03 17.47
N LYS A 220 -5.17 4.07 16.77
CA LYS A 220 -6.05 2.90 16.60
C LYS A 220 -5.44 1.78 15.76
N ILE A 221 -4.61 2.12 14.77
CA ILE A 221 -3.99 1.13 13.87
C ILE A 221 -2.54 0.82 14.22
N SER A 222 -1.91 1.59 15.13
CA SER A 222 -0.50 1.41 15.49
C SER A 222 -0.17 0.01 16.03
N PRO A 223 -1.06 -0.70 16.75
CA PRO A 223 -0.75 -2.05 17.22
C PRO A 223 -0.71 -3.09 16.11
N TYR A 224 -1.13 -2.76 14.88
CA TYR A 224 -1.40 -3.70 13.79
C TYR A 224 -0.43 -3.57 12.59
N LYS A 225 0.83 -3.22 12.86
CA LYS A 225 1.86 -3.02 11.82
C LYS A 225 2.06 -4.28 10.96
N GLU A 226 2.06 -5.47 11.56
CA GLU A 226 2.25 -6.72 10.82
C GLU A 226 1.03 -7.09 9.96
N GLU A 227 -0.19 -6.85 10.44
CA GLU A 227 -1.42 -7.06 9.68
C GLU A 227 -1.47 -6.13 8.47
N LEU A 228 -1.11 -4.86 8.66
CA LEU A 228 -1.00 -3.89 7.58
C LEU A 228 0.01 -4.36 6.51
N LYS A 229 1.19 -4.85 6.90
CA LYS A 229 2.16 -5.42 5.96
C LYS A 229 1.56 -6.59 5.15
N LYS A 230 0.80 -7.49 5.79
CA LYS A 230 0.14 -8.62 5.11
C LYS A 230 -0.84 -8.18 4.02
N THR A 231 -1.42 -6.98 4.13
CA THR A 231 -2.32 -6.43 3.11
C THR A 231 -1.61 -5.95 1.83
N GLY A 232 -0.27 -5.90 1.84
CA GLY A 232 0.55 -5.38 0.74
C GLY A 232 1.03 -3.94 0.97
N LEU A 233 0.82 -3.37 2.17
CA LEU A 233 1.35 -2.05 2.52
C LEU A 233 2.87 -1.98 2.33
N ILE A 234 3.35 -0.95 1.64
CA ILE A 234 4.79 -0.72 1.45
C ILE A 234 5.37 -0.25 2.78
N ALA A 235 6.12 -1.15 3.43
CA ALA A 235 6.62 -0.93 4.78
C ALA A 235 8.11 -1.23 4.96
N GLY A 236 8.78 -1.76 3.93
CA GLY A 236 10.21 -2.03 3.94
C GLY A 236 10.97 -1.06 3.03
N PHE A 237 12.23 -0.80 3.38
CA PHE A 237 13.13 0.06 2.60
C PHE A 237 13.23 -0.35 1.12
N ASP A 238 13.45 -1.63 0.84
CA ASP A 238 13.59 -2.16 -0.53
C ASP A 238 12.30 -1.97 -1.35
N GLN A 239 11.15 -2.27 -0.74
CA GLN A 239 9.84 -2.07 -1.38
C GLN A 239 9.58 -0.59 -1.65
N ALA A 240 9.90 0.28 -0.68
CA ALA A 240 9.76 1.72 -0.83
C ALA A 240 10.65 2.27 -1.94
N SER A 241 11.93 1.87 -1.97
CA SER A 241 12.88 2.23 -3.03
C SER A 241 12.35 1.85 -4.42
N LYS A 242 11.88 0.60 -4.61
CA LYS A 242 11.31 0.13 -5.88
C LYS A 242 10.07 0.90 -6.29
N ALA A 243 9.17 1.15 -5.35
CA ALA A 243 7.94 1.88 -5.62
C ALA A 243 8.22 3.35 -6.01
N ILE A 244 9.11 4.04 -5.29
CA ILE A 244 9.52 5.41 -5.63
C ILE A 244 10.27 5.46 -6.97
N ALA A 245 11.11 4.48 -7.28
CA ALA A 245 11.76 4.36 -8.59
C ALA A 245 10.74 4.24 -9.74
N ASN A 246 9.67 3.46 -9.54
CA ASN A 246 8.58 3.35 -10.50
C ASN A 246 7.79 4.67 -10.64
N ILE A 247 7.49 5.36 -9.53
CA ILE A 247 6.85 6.68 -9.57
C ILE A 247 7.72 7.67 -10.34
N PHE A 248 9.02 7.70 -10.06
CA PHE A 248 9.98 8.55 -10.76
C PHE A 248 9.96 8.31 -12.27
N LYS A 249 10.07 7.04 -12.71
CA LYS A 249 9.97 6.67 -14.13
C LYS A 249 8.67 7.19 -14.77
N GLN A 250 7.54 7.01 -14.08
CA GLN A 250 6.24 7.50 -14.58
C GLN A 250 6.20 9.02 -14.70
N MET A 251 6.82 9.76 -13.77
CA MET A 251 6.90 11.22 -13.85
C MET A 251 7.79 11.70 -14.99
N VAL A 252 8.91 11.02 -15.26
CA VAL A 252 9.78 11.31 -16.40
C VAL A 252 9.04 11.07 -17.72
N LEU A 253 8.37 9.91 -17.85
CA LEU A 253 7.59 9.55 -19.04
C LEU A 253 6.47 10.55 -19.35
N LYS A 254 5.85 11.12 -18.32
CA LYS A 254 4.77 12.13 -18.45
C LYS A 254 5.27 13.56 -18.50
N SER A 255 6.60 13.78 -18.47
CA SER A 255 7.22 15.10 -18.39
C SER A 255 6.66 15.97 -17.25
N SER A 256 6.34 15.35 -16.10
CA SER A 256 5.70 16.00 -14.96
C SER A 256 6.65 16.28 -13.79
N LEU A 257 7.96 16.09 -14.00
CA LEU A 257 8.96 16.30 -12.96
C LEU A 257 9.21 17.80 -12.76
N THR A 258 8.99 18.28 -11.53
CA THR A 258 9.22 19.69 -11.18
C THR A 258 10.64 19.90 -10.65
N LYS A 259 11.14 21.14 -10.69
CA LYS A 259 12.45 21.50 -10.09
C LYS A 259 12.50 21.15 -8.59
N ALA A 260 11.42 21.41 -7.86
CA ALA A 260 11.33 21.06 -6.44
C ALA A 260 11.47 19.54 -6.20
N SER A 261 10.84 18.71 -7.05
CA SER A 261 10.99 17.25 -7.01
C SER A 261 12.42 16.81 -7.32
N VAL A 262 13.09 17.45 -8.28
CA VAL A 262 14.50 17.20 -8.60
C VAL A 262 15.40 17.49 -7.40
N LEU A 263 15.22 18.65 -6.76
CA LEU A 263 16.00 19.03 -5.57
C LEU A 263 15.77 18.06 -4.42
N ALA A 264 14.51 17.66 -4.19
CA ALA A 264 14.16 16.66 -3.18
C ALA A 264 14.78 15.29 -3.50
N LEU A 265 14.82 14.87 -4.78
CA LEU A 265 15.52 13.67 -5.23
C LEU A 265 17.02 13.72 -4.91
N LEU A 266 17.68 14.84 -5.21
CA LEU A 266 19.12 15.01 -4.95
C LEU A 266 19.42 15.08 -3.44
N ALA A 267 18.57 15.74 -2.66
CA ALA A 267 18.65 15.73 -1.20
C ALA A 267 18.50 14.32 -0.62
N CYS A 268 17.55 13.55 -1.16
CA CYS A 268 17.34 12.15 -0.80
C CYS A 268 18.55 11.29 -1.18
N TYR A 269 19.11 11.45 -2.38
CA TYR A 269 20.33 10.78 -2.83
C TYR A 269 21.50 11.07 -1.89
N ARG A 270 21.74 12.34 -1.55
CA ARG A 270 22.78 12.75 -0.59
C ARG A 270 22.64 12.03 0.74
N LYS A 271 21.42 11.94 1.28
CA LYS A 271 21.16 11.28 2.56
C LYS A 271 21.35 9.77 2.49
N LEU A 272 20.97 9.14 1.38
CA LEU A 272 20.93 7.68 1.26
C LEU A 272 22.18 7.06 0.62
N ARG A 273 23.06 7.83 -0.04
CA ARG A 273 24.25 7.29 -0.69
C ARG A 273 25.27 6.64 0.26
N THR A 274 25.17 6.92 1.55
CA THR A 274 25.98 6.29 2.62
C THR A 274 25.16 5.32 3.50
N HIS A 275 23.87 5.18 3.24
CA HIS A 275 22.96 4.30 3.99
C HIS A 275 23.18 2.83 3.59
N HIS A 276 22.90 1.90 4.50
CA HIS A 276 22.96 0.46 4.21
C HIS A 276 21.63 -0.20 4.65
N PRO A 277 20.85 -0.77 3.72
CA PRO A 277 21.10 -0.87 2.27
C PRO A 277 20.90 0.47 1.53
N ILE A 278 21.51 0.61 0.34
CA ILE A 278 21.28 1.73 -0.59
C ILE A 278 20.06 1.46 -1.48
N PRO A 279 19.34 2.49 -1.96
CA PRO A 279 18.16 2.33 -2.83
C PRO A 279 18.59 2.11 -4.29
N VAL A 280 19.13 0.92 -4.58
CA VAL A 280 19.76 0.58 -5.88
C VAL A 280 18.83 0.86 -7.06
N ASP A 281 17.57 0.44 -6.99
CA ASP A 281 16.60 0.64 -8.09
C ASP A 281 16.38 2.12 -8.40
N LEU A 282 16.19 2.95 -7.38
CA LEU A 282 16.01 4.39 -7.55
C LEU A 282 17.27 5.03 -8.15
N PHE A 283 18.45 4.71 -7.60
CA PHE A 283 19.71 5.27 -8.06
C PHE A 283 20.05 4.87 -9.50
N ASN A 284 19.72 3.64 -9.89
CA ASN A 284 19.86 3.19 -11.28
C ASN A 284 18.91 3.97 -12.21
N CYS A 285 17.65 4.15 -11.82
CA CYS A 285 16.71 4.96 -12.60
C CYS A 285 17.20 6.41 -12.73
N MET A 286 17.72 7.00 -11.65
CA MET A 286 18.29 8.35 -11.72
C MET A 286 19.46 8.46 -12.70
N ARG A 287 20.22 7.38 -12.96
CA ARG A 287 21.30 7.37 -13.96
C ARG A 287 20.81 7.09 -15.39
N SER A 288 19.76 6.30 -15.53
CA SER A 288 19.32 5.77 -16.84
C SER A 288 18.16 6.52 -17.48
N GLU A 289 17.46 7.39 -16.75
CA GLU A 289 16.32 8.15 -17.26
C GLU A 289 16.72 9.56 -17.75
N LYS A 290 16.02 10.09 -18.77
CA LYS A 290 16.24 11.44 -19.30
C LYS A 290 15.44 12.49 -18.53
N TRP A 291 15.93 12.91 -17.37
CA TRP A 291 15.19 13.78 -16.45
C TRP A 291 15.84 15.14 -16.19
N LEU A 292 17.12 15.32 -16.53
CA LEU A 292 17.80 16.61 -16.34
C LEU A 292 17.41 17.57 -17.44
N CYS A 293 16.87 18.73 -17.07
CA CYS A 293 16.62 19.82 -18.00
C CYS A 293 17.94 20.52 -18.35
N THR A 294 18.28 20.56 -19.63
CA THR A 294 19.46 21.26 -20.14
C THR A 294 19.07 22.31 -21.18
N SER A 295 20.00 23.19 -21.54
CA SER A 295 19.88 24.10 -22.69
C SER A 295 19.51 23.39 -24.01
N LEU A 296 19.78 22.09 -24.10
CA LEU A 296 19.52 21.26 -25.29
C LEU A 296 18.46 20.18 -25.02
N GLY A 297 17.50 20.44 -24.12
CA GLY A 297 16.38 19.55 -23.79
C GLY A 297 16.65 18.60 -22.62
N PHE A 298 15.74 17.64 -22.40
CA PHE A 298 15.87 16.65 -21.33
C PHE A 298 16.91 15.58 -21.68
N ARG A 299 17.85 15.32 -20.75
CA ARG A 299 19.00 14.43 -20.97
C ARG A 299 19.26 13.50 -19.79
N LEU A 300 20.03 12.44 -20.07
CA LEU A 300 20.63 11.60 -19.05
C LEU A 300 21.65 12.41 -18.23
N PRO A 301 21.92 12.04 -16.98
CA PRO A 301 23.06 12.58 -16.24
C PRO A 301 24.38 12.53 -16.99
N SER A 302 24.68 11.40 -17.63
CA SER A 302 25.90 11.22 -18.44
C SER A 302 25.97 12.08 -19.71
N GLU A 303 24.87 12.74 -20.08
CA GLU A 303 24.74 13.62 -21.25
C GLU A 303 24.54 15.09 -20.85
N ALA A 304 24.74 15.44 -19.58
CA ALA A 304 24.53 16.78 -19.06
C ALA A 304 25.82 17.37 -18.47
N ILE A 305 25.93 18.70 -18.53
CA ILE A 305 27.05 19.45 -17.98
C ILE A 305 26.54 20.39 -16.88
N LEU A 306 27.15 20.32 -15.70
CA LEU A 306 27.00 21.39 -14.71
C LEU A 306 27.98 22.50 -15.06
N PHE A 307 27.46 23.70 -15.32
CA PHE A 307 28.29 24.85 -15.71
C PHE A 307 29.32 25.21 -14.62
N ASP A 308 30.52 25.53 -15.08
CA ASP A 308 31.66 26.00 -14.31
C ASP A 308 32.44 27.00 -15.19
N GLU A 309 33.23 27.89 -14.59
CA GLU A 309 33.97 28.93 -15.31
C GLU A 309 34.90 28.35 -16.40
N GLY A 310 35.41 27.12 -16.22
CA GLY A 310 36.22 26.43 -17.22
C GLY A 310 35.51 26.17 -18.56
N TRP A 311 34.17 26.21 -18.60
CA TRP A 311 33.39 26.04 -19.83
C TRP A 311 33.18 27.33 -20.62
N GLN A 312 33.50 28.49 -20.03
CA GLN A 312 33.18 29.80 -20.61
C GLN A 312 33.87 30.00 -21.98
N SER A 313 35.13 29.58 -22.12
CA SER A 313 35.90 29.71 -23.36
C SER A 313 35.38 28.82 -24.49
N LEU A 314 34.72 27.71 -24.16
CA LEU A 314 34.23 26.69 -25.10
C LEU A 314 32.76 26.91 -25.50
N SER A 315 31.97 27.58 -24.65
CA SER A 315 30.55 27.85 -24.90
C SER A 315 30.22 28.56 -26.22
N PRO A 316 31.05 29.47 -26.79
CA PRO A 316 30.73 30.14 -28.05
C PRO A 316 30.91 29.28 -29.30
N ILE A 317 31.69 28.19 -29.19
CA ILE A 317 32.09 27.34 -30.33
C ILE A 317 31.51 25.93 -30.28
N ALA A 318 30.76 25.61 -29.23
CA ALA A 318 30.14 24.30 -29.03
C ALA A 318 28.75 24.43 -28.39
N SER A 319 27.79 23.70 -28.94
CA SER A 319 26.46 23.53 -28.37
C SER A 319 26.54 22.57 -27.18
N LEU A 320 26.73 23.12 -25.99
CA LEU A 320 26.95 22.36 -24.76
C LEU A 320 25.65 22.19 -23.96
N PRO A 321 25.29 20.98 -23.51
CA PRO A 321 24.07 20.70 -22.76
C PRO A 321 24.20 21.10 -21.28
N PHE A 322 24.32 22.40 -21.01
CA PHE A 322 24.36 22.91 -19.64
C PHE A 322 23.03 22.68 -18.93
N ILE A 323 23.08 22.19 -17.70
CA ILE A 323 21.90 22.08 -16.83
C ILE A 323 21.28 23.47 -16.68
N ASN A 324 20.00 23.56 -17.01
CA ASN A 324 19.27 24.80 -16.85
C ASN A 324 18.82 24.92 -15.39
N ASP A 325 19.45 25.79 -14.63
CA ASP A 325 19.06 26.10 -13.24
C ASP A 325 18.13 27.32 -13.14
N ALA A 326 17.78 27.96 -14.26
CA ALA A 326 16.91 29.13 -14.26
C ALA A 326 15.46 28.73 -13.90
N ASP A 327 14.88 29.44 -12.92
CA ASP A 327 13.46 29.35 -12.63
C ASP A 327 12.67 30.06 -13.72
N SER A 328 11.57 29.46 -14.19
CA SER A 328 10.60 30.14 -15.06
C SER A 328 9.96 31.39 -14.40
N ASN A 329 10.12 31.56 -13.08
CA ASN A 329 9.45 32.55 -12.26
C ASN A 329 10.40 33.56 -11.56
N GLY A 330 11.64 33.73 -12.01
CA GLY A 330 12.53 34.80 -11.52
C GLY A 330 13.09 34.62 -10.10
N GLY A 331 13.05 33.40 -9.56
CA GLY A 331 13.81 33.03 -8.36
C GLY A 331 15.31 32.92 -8.64
N SER A 332 16.13 33.07 -7.60
CA SER A 332 17.59 32.93 -7.66
C SER A 332 17.98 31.48 -7.96
N GLY A 333 17.91 31.08 -9.23
CA GLY A 333 18.22 29.76 -9.76
C GLY A 333 19.70 29.36 -9.66
N LYS A 334 20.16 29.08 -8.44
CA LYS A 334 21.53 28.64 -8.11
C LYS A 334 21.57 27.45 -7.15
N GLU A 335 20.55 26.60 -7.14
CA GLU A 335 20.42 25.50 -6.18
C GLU A 335 21.09 24.21 -6.69
N MET A 336 21.10 23.98 -8.01
CA MET A 336 21.73 22.79 -8.60
C MET A 336 23.24 22.68 -8.32
N PRO A 337 24.04 23.77 -8.38
CA PRO A 337 25.45 23.73 -7.99
C PRO A 337 25.70 23.23 -6.56
N GLY A 338 24.73 23.43 -5.66
CA GLY A 338 24.77 22.91 -4.30
C GLY A 338 24.80 21.37 -4.21
N TYR A 339 24.49 20.67 -5.30
CA TYR A 339 24.50 19.21 -5.44
C TYR A 339 25.59 18.67 -6.37
N LYS A 340 26.68 19.43 -6.57
CA LYS A 340 27.80 19.05 -7.47
C LYS A 340 28.33 17.63 -7.24
N ALA A 341 28.48 17.20 -5.99
CA ALA A 341 28.99 15.86 -5.66
C ALA A 341 27.99 14.77 -6.10
N GLU A 342 26.70 14.95 -5.80
CA GLU A 342 25.65 14.00 -6.16
C GLU A 342 25.47 13.91 -7.66
N LEU A 343 25.46 15.05 -8.35
CA LEU A 343 25.38 15.11 -9.81
C LEU A 343 26.58 14.41 -10.46
N LYS A 344 27.79 14.60 -9.93
CA LYS A 344 28.99 13.88 -10.37
C LYS A 344 28.87 12.36 -10.16
N ASP A 345 28.38 11.92 -8.99
CA ASP A 345 28.15 10.48 -8.68
C ASP A 345 27.09 9.85 -9.60
N LEU A 346 26.16 10.66 -10.14
CA LEU A 346 25.15 10.25 -11.10
C LEU A 346 25.66 10.25 -12.55
N GLY A 347 26.80 10.87 -12.83
CA GLY A 347 27.44 10.90 -14.15
C GLY A 347 27.47 12.26 -14.85
N VAL A 348 26.97 13.33 -14.21
CA VAL A 348 27.05 14.69 -14.77
C VAL A 348 28.50 15.15 -14.84
N THR A 349 28.88 15.74 -15.97
CA THR A 349 30.20 16.34 -16.11
C THR A 349 30.20 17.70 -15.42
N THR A 350 30.98 17.85 -14.35
CA THR A 350 30.94 19.05 -13.49
C THR A 350 32.15 19.98 -13.63
N GLU A 351 33.19 19.54 -14.32
CA GLU A 351 34.46 20.27 -14.43
C GLU A 351 35.09 19.97 -15.81
N VAL A 352 35.66 21.01 -16.43
CA VAL A 352 36.64 20.86 -17.50
C VAL A 352 38.00 20.66 -16.83
N LYS A 353 38.27 19.52 -16.17
CA LYS A 353 39.55 19.42 -15.44
C LYS A 353 40.74 19.46 -16.40
N ALA A 354 41.62 20.45 -16.17
CA ALA A 354 43.07 20.32 -16.24
C ALA A 354 43.56 19.43 -15.08
N HIS A 355 44.58 18.59 -15.30
CA HIS A 355 45.20 17.82 -14.22
C HIS A 355 45.73 18.74 -13.10
N GLY A 356 45.33 18.46 -11.86
CA GLY A 356 46.06 18.97 -10.69
C GLY A 356 47.46 18.37 -10.68
N ALA A 357 48.46 19.23 -10.54
CA ALA A 357 49.86 18.87 -10.41
C ALA A 357 50.08 17.82 -9.31
N ARG A 358 50.81 16.74 -9.63
CA ARG A 358 51.73 16.16 -8.65
C ARG A 358 52.88 17.17 -8.47
N PRO A 359 53.41 17.39 -7.26
CA PRO A 359 54.65 18.11 -7.12
C PRO A 359 55.77 17.23 -7.70
N THR A 360 56.11 17.44 -8.96
CA THR A 360 57.38 16.93 -9.51
C THR A 360 58.46 17.95 -9.24
N VAL A 361 59.43 17.48 -8.46
CA VAL A 361 60.78 18.01 -8.36
C VAL A 361 61.27 18.43 -9.75
N THR A 362 61.64 19.70 -9.84
CA THR A 362 62.49 20.40 -10.81
C THR A 362 62.76 19.75 -12.18
N GLY A 363 62.32 20.48 -13.22
CA GLY A 363 63.05 20.63 -14.48
C GLY A 363 62.52 19.80 -15.64
N LEU A 364 61.57 20.36 -16.41
CA LEU A 364 61.48 20.36 -17.89
C LEU A 364 60.11 20.89 -18.37
N ASN A 365 60.17 21.79 -19.36
CA ASN A 365 59.16 22.46 -20.20
C ASN A 365 57.65 22.09 -20.14
N ILE A 366 56.87 23.15 -19.89
CA ILE A 366 55.60 23.59 -20.53
C ILE A 366 54.93 22.56 -21.48
N CYS A 367 53.78 22.02 -21.04
CA CYS A 367 52.50 21.85 -21.78
C CYS A 367 51.48 21.08 -20.90
N ASP A 368 51.10 21.66 -19.77
CA ASP A 368 50.01 21.14 -18.95
C ASP A 368 48.68 21.43 -19.63
N ASN A 369 47.97 20.38 -20.06
CA ASN A 369 46.50 20.27 -20.08
C ASN A 369 46.05 19.03 -20.88
N PRO A 370 45.63 17.95 -20.22
CA PRO A 370 44.61 17.07 -20.75
C PRO A 370 43.26 17.41 -20.10
N VAL A 371 42.29 17.78 -20.93
CA VAL A 371 40.86 17.88 -20.57
C VAL A 371 40.32 16.48 -20.28
N ASP A 372 39.45 16.33 -19.28
CA ASP A 372 38.77 15.05 -18.97
C ASP A 372 38.05 14.47 -20.22
N ILE A 373 38.11 13.15 -20.40
CA ILE A 373 37.64 12.43 -21.60
C ILE A 373 36.14 12.68 -21.88
N PRO A 374 35.24 12.71 -20.86
CA PRO A 374 33.84 13.07 -21.06
C PRO A 374 33.67 14.52 -21.52
N ALA A 375 34.47 15.46 -21.00
CA ALA A 375 34.37 16.88 -21.37
C ALA A 375 34.81 17.13 -22.82
N ALA A 376 35.90 16.50 -23.26
CA ALA A 376 36.34 16.54 -24.65
C ALA A 376 35.27 16.00 -25.61
N ARG A 377 34.58 14.92 -25.22
CA ARG A 377 33.48 14.34 -26.02
C ARG A 377 32.32 15.32 -26.24
N PHE A 378 31.92 16.10 -25.23
CA PHE A 378 30.86 17.09 -25.40
C PHE A 378 31.24 18.19 -26.39
N VAL A 379 32.47 18.69 -26.28
CA VAL A 379 32.97 19.75 -27.17
C VAL A 379 33.04 19.25 -28.60
N ILE A 380 33.73 18.13 -28.84
CA ILE A 380 33.95 17.57 -30.18
C ILE A 380 32.63 17.23 -30.89
N ASN A 381 31.69 16.59 -30.19
CA ASN A 381 30.38 16.24 -30.77
C ASN A 381 29.45 17.45 -30.93
N GLY A 382 29.68 18.51 -30.17
CA GLY A 382 28.83 19.71 -30.13
C GLY A 382 29.38 20.88 -30.93
N LEU A 383 30.50 20.73 -31.66
CA LEU A 383 31.16 21.82 -32.36
C LEU A 383 30.18 22.57 -33.28
N ASN A 384 30.12 23.88 -33.08
CA ASN A 384 29.36 24.82 -33.88
C ASN A 384 30.17 26.12 -33.96
N ILE A 385 31.19 26.12 -34.82
CA ILE A 385 32.13 27.24 -34.92
C ILE A 385 31.43 28.42 -35.61
N PRO A 386 31.40 29.61 -34.99
CA PRO A 386 30.82 30.80 -35.60
C PRO A 386 31.49 31.15 -36.93
N ALA A 387 30.72 31.65 -37.90
CA ALA A 387 31.23 32.08 -39.19
C ALA A 387 32.13 33.34 -39.11
N ASP A 388 31.97 34.13 -38.05
CA ASP A 388 32.78 35.32 -37.78
C ASP A 388 34.01 34.96 -36.93
N PRO A 389 35.24 35.05 -37.48
CA PRO A 389 36.47 34.77 -36.73
C PRO A 389 36.71 35.72 -35.55
N ALA A 390 36.13 36.92 -35.56
CA ALA A 390 36.26 37.89 -34.47
C ALA A 390 35.55 37.42 -33.18
N ALA A 391 34.65 36.44 -33.28
CA ALA A 391 33.97 35.84 -32.14
C ALA A 391 34.82 34.79 -31.40
N ILE A 392 36.01 34.42 -31.92
CA ILE A 392 36.86 33.35 -31.38
C ILE A 392 38.08 33.96 -30.71
N SER A 393 38.15 33.86 -29.38
CA SER A 393 39.30 34.33 -28.60
C SER A 393 40.48 33.35 -28.69
N ALA A 394 41.71 33.83 -28.43
CA ALA A 394 42.88 32.96 -28.29
C ALA A 394 42.70 31.88 -27.20
N ALA A 395 42.01 32.23 -26.10
CA ALA A 395 41.68 31.28 -25.04
C ALA A 395 40.76 30.16 -25.53
N THR A 396 39.78 30.49 -26.37
CA THR A 396 38.87 29.51 -27.00
C THR A 396 39.63 28.52 -27.89
N VAL A 397 40.58 29.00 -28.70
CA VAL A 397 41.43 28.14 -29.55
C VAL A 397 42.27 27.19 -28.71
N LEU A 398 42.91 27.69 -27.65
CA LEU A 398 43.71 26.85 -26.75
C LEU A 398 42.87 25.79 -26.03
N SER A 399 41.67 26.14 -25.56
CA SER A 399 40.75 25.17 -24.95
C SER A 399 40.30 24.11 -25.95
N LEU A 400 39.99 24.48 -27.19
CA LEU A 400 39.60 23.54 -28.26
C LEU A 400 40.74 22.56 -28.59
N LEU A 401 41.96 23.06 -28.75
CA LEU A 401 43.14 22.22 -28.99
C LEU A 401 43.39 21.24 -27.83
N GLY A 402 43.14 21.68 -26.59
CA GLY A 402 43.14 20.81 -25.42
C GLY A 402 42.13 19.67 -25.54
N CYS A 403 40.89 19.95 -25.93
CA CYS A 403 39.86 18.93 -26.17
C CYS A 403 40.23 17.96 -27.30
N VAL A 404 40.77 18.45 -28.42
CA VAL A 404 41.24 17.64 -29.55
C VAL A 404 42.36 16.69 -29.13
N LYS A 405 43.33 17.19 -28.36
CA LYS A 405 44.43 16.39 -27.82
C LYS A 405 43.92 15.27 -26.91
N SER A 406 42.99 15.58 -26.00
CA SER A 406 42.36 14.58 -25.13
C SER A 406 41.53 13.55 -25.91
N TRP A 407 40.82 13.97 -26.96
CA TRP A 407 40.06 13.07 -27.81
C TRP A 407 40.95 12.05 -28.53
N LEU A 408 42.02 12.52 -29.18
CA LEU A 408 42.97 11.68 -29.90
C LEU A 408 43.71 10.68 -29.00
N ALA A 409 43.83 10.98 -27.71
CA ALA A 409 44.38 10.04 -26.74
C ALA A 409 43.46 8.84 -26.46
N CYS A 410 42.19 8.88 -26.84
CA CYS A 410 41.19 7.86 -26.49
C CYS A 410 40.40 7.31 -27.69
N ALA A 411 40.26 8.06 -28.77
CA ALA A 411 39.50 7.68 -29.95
C ALA A 411 40.34 7.88 -31.22
N ALA A 412 40.40 6.85 -32.06
CA ALA A 412 41.22 6.86 -33.27
C ALA A 412 40.63 7.71 -34.42
N THR A 413 39.36 8.12 -34.31
CA THR A 413 38.66 8.89 -35.35
C THR A 413 37.77 9.97 -34.75
N PHE A 414 37.59 11.07 -35.48
CA PHE A 414 36.61 12.11 -35.12
C PHE A 414 35.21 11.70 -35.59
N PRO A 415 34.15 12.15 -34.89
CA PRO A 415 32.79 12.06 -35.41
C PRO A 415 32.71 12.79 -36.75
N LYS A 416 31.92 12.25 -37.68
CA LYS A 416 31.70 12.84 -39.01
C LYS A 416 30.84 14.09 -38.95
#